data_AF-H1LU42-F1
#
_entry.id   AF-H1LU42-F1
#
_cell.length_a   1.000
_cell.length_b   1.000
_cell.length_c   1.000
_cell.angle_alpha   90.00
_cell.angle_beta   90.00
_cell.angle_gamma   90.00
#
_symmetry.space_group_name_H-M   'P 1'
#
loop_
_entity.id
_entity.type
_entity.pdbx_description
1 polymer ?
#
loop_
_entity_poly.entity_id
_entity_poly.type
_entity_poly.pdbx_seq_one_letter_code
_entity_poly.pdbx_strand_id
1 'polypeptide(L)'
;MPPLFKVVPKKGEGIYLYDEKALEDYRKKHKENFTLQRYKGLGEMDAEQLWETTLDPERRVLKKVEIEDARLASEVTELLMGSDVAPRRNFIHEHAREAVIDA
;
A
#
# COMPACT_ATOMS: atom_id res chain seq x y z
N MET A 1 1.96 -6.13 -3.80
CA MET A 1 1.83 -4.73 -3.39
C MET A 1 3.20 -4.14 -3.46
N PRO A 2 3.38 -2.94 -4.03
CA PRO A 2 4.68 -2.29 -4.08
C PRO A 2 5.15 -1.83 -2.70
N PRO A 3 6.47 -1.82 -2.42
CA PRO A 3 6.98 -1.26 -1.17
C PRO A 3 6.86 0.26 -1.15
N LEU A 4 6.58 0.81 0.03
CA LEU A 4 6.49 2.26 0.26
C LEU A 4 7.86 2.89 0.53
N PHE A 5 8.80 2.10 1.05
CA PHE A 5 10.12 2.59 1.42
C PHE A 5 11.23 1.63 0.98
N LYS A 6 12.41 2.19 0.70
CA LYS A 6 13.69 1.46 0.64
C LYS A 6 14.63 2.09 1.67
N VAL A 7 15.14 1.26 2.57
CA VAL A 7 16.14 1.67 3.55
C VAL A 7 17.49 1.14 3.14
N VAL A 8 18.48 2.02 3.04
CA VAL A 8 19.87 1.65 2.71
C VAL A 8 20.74 1.90 3.95
N PRO A 9 21.18 0.84 4.66
CA PRO A 9 22.11 0.98 5.77
C PRO A 9 23.49 1.44 5.27
N LYS A 10 24.32 2.01 6.15
CA LYS A 10 25.70 2.41 5.81
C LYS A 10 26.57 1.25 5.33
N LYS A 11 26.29 0.04 5.82
CA LYS A 11 26.94 -1.20 5.43
C LYS A 11 25.86 -2.27 5.27
N GLY A 12 25.79 -2.90 4.10
CA GLY A 12 24.81 -3.93 3.78
C GLY A 12 23.92 -3.56 2.60
N GLU A 13 23.01 -4.46 2.27
CA GLU A 13 22.06 -4.31 1.16
C GLU A 13 20.85 -3.46 1.56
N GLY A 14 20.20 -2.87 0.55
CA GLY A 14 18.97 -2.11 0.74
C GLY A 14 17.78 -3.02 1.05
N ILE A 15 16.95 -2.62 2.00
CA ILE A 15 15.78 -3.38 2.46
C ILE A 15 14.51 -2.64 2.06
N TYR A 16 13.57 -3.36 1.47
CA TYR A 16 12.25 -2.83 1.10
C TYR A 16 11.26 -2.98 2.26
N LEU A 17 10.48 -1.92 2.54
CA LEU A 17 9.46 -1.90 3.59
C LEU A 17 8.12 -1.49 2.99
N TYR A 18 7.05 -2.19 3.37
CA TYR A 18 5.75 -2.10 2.73
C TYR A 18 4.75 -1.20 3.45
N ASP A 19 4.94 -0.94 4.74
CA ASP A 19 4.05 -0.09 5.54
C ASP A 19 4.85 0.82 6.50
N GLU A 20 4.16 1.76 7.15
CA GLU A 20 4.78 2.65 8.14
C GLU A 20 5.23 1.90 9.40
N LYS A 21 4.54 0.82 9.76
CA LYS A 21 4.86 -0.01 10.92
C LYS A 21 6.23 -0.67 10.77
N ALA A 22 6.54 -1.22 9.59
CA ALA A 22 7.82 -1.82 9.26
C ALA A 22 8.95 -0.78 9.31
N LEU A 23 8.68 0.47 8.89
CA LEU A 23 9.64 1.56 9.03
C LEU A 23 9.90 1.92 10.50
N GLU A 24 8.85 1.97 11.32
CA GLU A 24 8.98 2.23 12.75
C GLU A 24 9.77 1.11 13.46
N ASP A 25 9.45 -0.15 13.15
CA ASP A 25 10.15 -1.33 13.68
C ASP A 25 11.62 -1.35 13.24
N TYR A 26 11.89 -0.97 12.00
CA TYR A 26 13.26 -0.83 11.50
C TYR A 26 14.04 0.23 12.28
N ARG A 27 13.44 1.41 12.49
CA ARG A 27 14.03 2.53 13.26
C ARG A 27 14.30 2.16 14.72
N LYS A 28 13.42 1.36 15.35
CA LYS A 28 13.61 0.86 16.72
C LYS A 28 14.81 -0.09 16.82
N LYS A 29 15.00 -0.96 15.83
CA LYS A 29 16.06 -1.97 15.81
C LYS A 29 17.41 -1.40 15.37
N HIS A 30 17.43 -0.43 14.46
CA HIS A 30 18.65 0.12 13.88
C HIS A 30 18.82 1.58 14.29
N LYS A 31 19.67 1.82 15.29
CA LYS A 31 20.01 3.18 15.78
C LYS A 31 21.08 3.88 14.94
N GLU A 32 21.68 3.18 14.00
CA GLU A 32 22.68 3.74 13.10
C GLU A 32 22.05 4.62 12.01
N ASN A 33 22.82 5.54 11.46
CA ASN A 33 22.36 6.35 10.33
C ASN A 33 22.15 5.45 9.10
N PHE A 34 21.00 5.61 8.45
CA PHE A 34 20.64 4.97 7.19
C PHE A 34 20.01 5.99 6.25
N THR A 35 20.06 5.70 4.95
CA THR A 35 19.34 6.50 3.95
C THR A 35 17.94 5.94 3.78
N LEU A 36 16.93 6.80 3.81
CA LEU A 36 15.54 6.43 3.57
C LEU A 36 15.09 7.00 2.23
N GLN A 37 14.66 6.14 1.33
CA GLN A 37 13.93 6.51 0.12
C GLN A 37 12.46 6.14 0.32
N ARG A 38 11.56 7.11 0.15
CA ARG A 38 10.11 6.88 0.12
C ARG A 38 9.66 6.92 -1.32
N TYR A 39 9.05 5.84 -1.80
CA TYR A 39 8.47 5.78 -3.13
C TYR A 39 7.12 6.51 -3.14
N LYS A 40 6.98 7.50 -4.03
CA LYS A 40 5.70 8.20 -4.25
C LYS A 40 4.85 7.54 -5.34
N GLY A 41 5.45 6.66 -6.12
CA GLY A 41 4.81 5.91 -7.18
C GLY A 41 5.77 4.96 -7.87
N LEU A 42 5.24 4.11 -8.75
CA LEU A 42 6.01 3.07 -9.44
C LEU A 42 7.07 3.62 -10.39
N GLY A 43 6.89 4.85 -10.90
CA GLY A 43 7.86 5.50 -11.79
C GLY A 43 9.18 5.90 -11.12
N GLU A 44 9.26 5.84 -9.78
CA GLU A 44 10.50 6.08 -9.02
C GLU A 44 11.33 4.78 -8.84
N MET A 45 10.84 3.65 -9.36
CA MET A 45 11.53 2.36 -9.34
C MET A 45 12.11 2.05 -10.72
N ASP A 46 13.33 1.51 -10.72
CA ASP A 46 13.89 0.90 -11.92
C ASP A 46 13.28 -0.50 -12.19
N ALA A 47 13.61 -1.08 -13.35
CA ALA A 47 13.06 -2.36 -13.78
C ALA A 47 13.42 -3.53 -12.85
N GLU A 48 14.62 -3.51 -12.28
CA GLU A 48 15.11 -4.57 -11.38
C GLU A 48 14.39 -4.49 -10.03
N GLN A 49 14.24 -3.29 -9.49
CA GLN A 49 13.45 -3.03 -8.27
C GLN A 49 12.00 -3.47 -8.43
N LEU A 50 11.36 -3.15 -9.56
CA LEU A 50 9.99 -3.59 -9.83
C LEU A 50 9.89 -5.12 -9.89
N TRP A 51 10.86 -5.77 -10.56
CA TRP A 51 10.89 -7.21 -10.67
C TRP A 51 10.99 -7.88 -9.29
N GLU A 52 12.00 -7.52 -8.51
CA GLU A 52 12.30 -8.12 -7.21
C GLU A 52 11.18 -7.94 -6.18
N THR A 53 10.43 -6.84 -6.27
CA THR A 53 9.46 -6.46 -5.23
C THR A 53 8.02 -6.79 -5.60
N THR A 54 7.66 -6.70 -6.88
CA THR A 54 6.25 -6.77 -7.30
C THR A 54 5.93 -7.81 -8.36
N LEU A 55 6.90 -8.24 -9.17
CA LEU A 55 6.61 -9.07 -10.35
C LEU A 55 7.10 -10.51 -10.20
N ASP A 56 8.21 -10.73 -9.48
CA ASP A 56 8.78 -12.06 -9.23
C ASP A 56 7.76 -12.99 -8.56
N PRO A 57 7.29 -14.06 -9.22
CA PRO A 57 6.32 -14.99 -8.65
C PRO A 57 6.72 -15.61 -7.31
N GLU A 58 8.02 -15.75 -7.04
CA GLU A 58 8.53 -16.33 -5.79
C GLU A 58 8.49 -15.35 -4.62
N ARG A 59 8.52 -14.03 -4.89
CA ARG A 59 8.65 -12.97 -3.87
C ARG A 59 7.47 -12.02 -3.80
N ARG A 60 6.69 -11.91 -4.87
CA ARG A 60 5.60 -10.93 -4.98
C ARG A 60 4.48 -11.23 -3.97
N VAL A 61 3.94 -10.16 -3.42
CA VAL A 61 2.74 -10.21 -2.57
C VAL A 61 1.53 -9.81 -3.41
N LEU A 62 0.54 -10.69 -3.56
CA LEU A 62 -0.70 -10.38 -4.28
C LEU A 62 -1.89 -10.41 -3.32
N LYS A 63 -2.84 -9.50 -3.51
CA LYS A 63 -4.17 -9.56 -2.88
C LYS A 63 -5.14 -10.15 -3.91
N LYS A 64 -5.82 -11.24 -3.54
CA LYS A 64 -6.85 -11.85 -4.38
C LYS A 64 -8.19 -11.21 -4.03
N VAL A 65 -8.84 -10.65 -5.05
CA VAL A 65 -10.17 -10.04 -4.88
C VAL A 65 -11.23 -11.14 -5.00
N GLU A 66 -12.10 -11.24 -4.01
CA GLU A 66 -13.21 -12.18 -3.98
C GLU A 66 -14.52 -11.42 -3.72
N ILE A 67 -15.63 -11.96 -4.22
CA ILE A 67 -16.97 -11.40 -4.02
C ILE A 67 -17.75 -12.36 -3.13
N GLU A 68 -17.96 -11.98 -1.88
CA GLU A 68 -18.71 -12.80 -0.91
C GLU A 68 -20.23 -12.63 -1.08
N ASP A 69 -20.70 -11.40 -1.26
CA ASP A 69 -22.10 -11.08 -1.53
C ASP A 69 -22.20 -10.14 -2.75
N ALA A 70 -22.75 -10.69 -3.85
CA ALA A 70 -22.89 -9.96 -5.10
C ALA A 70 -23.88 -8.78 -5.01
N ARG A 71 -24.92 -8.89 -4.17
CA ARG A 71 -25.90 -7.81 -4.00
C ARG A 71 -25.28 -6.66 -3.25
N LEU A 72 -24.64 -6.94 -2.11
CA LEU A 72 -23.94 -5.90 -1.33
C LEU A 72 -22.84 -5.23 -2.17
N ALA A 73 -22.05 -6.01 -2.91
CA ALA A 73 -21.01 -5.48 -3.79
C ALA A 73 -21.57 -4.53 -4.86
N SER A 74 -22.71 -4.88 -5.46
CA SER A 74 -23.39 -4.02 -6.44
C SER A 74 -23.92 -2.73 -5.80
N GLU A 75 -24.55 -2.82 -4.63
CA GLU A 75 -25.10 -1.67 -3.90
C GLU A 75 -23.99 -0.68 -3.52
N VAL A 76 -22.87 -1.17 -2.97
CA VAL A 76 -21.71 -0.34 -2.59
C VAL A 76 -21.02 0.25 -3.81
N THR A 77 -20.90 -0.51 -4.90
CA THR A 77 -20.29 -0.02 -6.14
C THR A 77 -21.12 1.11 -6.74
N GLU A 78 -22.46 0.98 -6.80
CA GLU A 78 -23.33 2.04 -7.28
C GLU A 78 -23.28 3.27 -6.36
N LEU A 79 -23.28 3.08 -5.04
CA LEU A 79 -23.15 4.17 -4.07
C LEU A 79 -21.87 5.00 -4.28
N LEU A 80 -20.74 4.35 -4.57
CA LEU A 80 -19.42 5.00 -4.65
C LEU A 80 -19.07 5.48 -6.07
N MET A 81 -19.46 4.73 -7.09
CA MET A 81 -19.06 4.95 -8.49
C MET A 81 -20.22 5.37 -9.38
N GLY A 82 -21.45 5.37 -8.86
CA GLY A 82 -22.64 5.79 -9.58
C GLY A 82 -22.67 7.28 -9.91
N SER A 83 -23.72 7.64 -10.66
CA SER A 83 -23.92 9.00 -11.16
C SER A 83 -24.46 9.97 -10.11
N ASP A 84 -25.16 9.48 -9.09
CA ASP A 84 -25.72 10.32 -8.04
C ASP A 84 -24.64 10.78 -7.06
N VAL A 85 -24.53 12.10 -6.90
CA VAL A 85 -23.50 12.75 -6.07
C VAL A 85 -23.93 12.83 -4.60
N ALA A 86 -25.22 13.03 -4.33
CA ALA A 86 -25.71 13.27 -2.98
C ALA A 86 -25.45 12.09 -2.02
N PRO A 87 -25.80 10.83 -2.34
CA PRO A 87 -25.59 9.70 -1.43
C PRO A 87 -24.10 9.42 -1.22
N ARG A 88 -23.29 9.50 -2.28
CA ARG A 88 -21.83 9.38 -2.19
C ARG A 88 -21.21 10.41 -1.25
N ARG A 89 -21.62 11.68 -1.36
CA ARG A 89 -21.11 12.76 -0.52
C ARG A 89 -21.43 12.50 0.96
N ASN A 90 -22.66 12.10 1.27
CA ASN A 90 -23.06 11.78 2.64
C ASN A 90 -22.23 10.62 3.20
N PHE A 91 -22.10 9.53 2.43
CA PHE A 91 -21.27 8.39 2.81
C PHE A 91 -19.83 8.78 3.15
N ILE A 92 -19.18 9.60 2.31
CA ILE A 92 -17.81 10.07 2.56
C ILE A 92 -17.76 10.92 3.84
N HIS A 93 -18.71 11.84 4.06
CA HIS A 93 -18.70 12.66 5.27
C HIS A 93 -18.87 11.85 6.56
N GLU A 94 -19.71 10.82 6.52
CA GLU A 94 -19.97 9.96 7.66
C GLU A 94 -18.78 9.04 7.96
N HIS A 95 -18.18 8.42 6.93
CA HIS A 95 -17.24 7.30 7.13
C HIS A 95 -15.76 7.61 6.83
N ALA A 96 -15.40 8.79 6.30
CA ALA A 96 -14.01 9.06 5.86
C ALA A 96 -12.94 8.89 6.95
N ARG A 97 -13.31 9.02 8.24
CA ARG A 97 -12.37 8.88 9.36
C ARG A 97 -12.30 7.48 9.94
N GLU A 98 -13.18 6.58 9.50
CA GLU A 98 -13.28 5.21 10.02
C GLU A 98 -12.42 4.23 9.21
N ALA A 99 -11.88 4.67 8.07
CA ALA A 99 -11.09 3.83 7.18
C ALA A 99 -9.82 3.31 7.87
N VAL A 100 -9.74 1.99 7.98
CA VAL A 100 -8.51 1.28 8.34
C VAL A 100 -7.75 1.03 7.04
N ILE A 101 -6.54 1.58 6.92
CA ILE A 101 -5.69 1.35 5.76
C ILE A 101 -5.07 -0.02 5.92
N ASP A 102 -5.35 -0.94 5.00
CA ASP A 102 -4.65 -2.20 4.92
C ASP A 102 -3.15 -1.95 4.66
N ALA A 103 -2.29 -2.58 5.45
CA ALA A 103 -0.88 -2.75 5.10
C ALA A 103 -0.70 -3.58 3.82
#